data_AF-A0AAU9XWX8-F1
#
_entry.id   AF-A0AAU9XWX8-F1
#
_cell.length_a   1.000
_cell.length_b   1.000
_cell.length_c   1.000
_cell.angle_alpha   90.00
_cell.angle_beta   90.00
_cell.angle_gamma   90.00
#
_symmetry.space_group_name_H-M   'P 1'
#
loop_
_entity.id
_entity.type
_entity.pdbx_description
1 polymer ?
#
loop_
_entity_poly.entity_id
_entity_poly.type
_entity_poly.pdbx_seq_one_letter_code
_entity_poly.pdbx_strand_id
1 'polypeptide(L)'
;MTRGDPVCRREDCSPFDIGLVFDEIHNYSPHQKLEFVENVWKPGELFDFPVSMENGKCRKFVSGWLKRFPWLAYSKYFDGAFCLACVCFGVQCGRNANKLDKLLKSPLTNWTSAASRLTKHSLGNCEIHNFSMTAMNDFKRMMQRGAVPIDQQLNNIVQQQIARNREILKSLFKTIIFCGKTTSHSGAER
;
A
#
# COMPACT_ATOMS: atom_id res chain seq x y z
N MET A 1 0.92 33.53 8.48
CA MET A 1 1.34 32.14 8.21
C MET A 1 1.29 31.93 6.70
N THR A 2 2.39 31.50 6.11
CA THR A 2 2.46 31.15 4.69
C THR A 2 1.80 29.79 4.49
N ARG A 3 1.13 29.57 3.36
CA ARG A 3 0.42 28.31 3.12
C ARG A 3 1.40 27.15 3.02
N GLY A 4 1.16 26.09 3.78
CA GLY A 4 2.03 24.92 3.83
C GLY A 4 3.03 24.96 4.98
N ASP A 5 3.06 26.03 5.77
CA ASP A 5 3.79 26.05 7.03
C ASP A 5 3.00 25.35 8.14
N PRO A 6 3.69 24.90 9.20
CA PRO A 6 3.03 24.41 10.40
C PRO A 6 2.09 25.45 11.01
N VAL A 7 0.89 25.02 11.42
CA VAL A 7 -0.13 25.86 12.06
C VAL A 7 -0.27 25.62 13.56
N CYS A 8 0.34 24.56 14.08
CA CYS A 8 0.41 24.28 15.53
C CYS A 8 1.76 23.64 15.88
N ARG A 9 2.03 23.42 17.16
CA ARG A 9 3.27 22.80 17.61
C ARG A 9 3.25 21.29 17.40
N ARG A 10 4.42 20.65 17.33
CA ARG A 10 4.52 19.19 17.09
C ARG A 10 3.94 18.41 18.25
N GLU A 11 4.13 18.87 19.47
CA GLU A 11 3.62 18.27 20.72
C GLU A 11 2.10 18.28 20.84
N ASP A 12 1.40 19.16 20.10
CA ASP A 12 -0.06 19.24 20.10
C ASP A 12 -0.70 18.24 19.10
N CYS A 13 0.11 17.51 18.35
CA CYS A 13 -0.31 16.60 17.29
C CYS A 13 -0.13 15.14 17.71
N SER A 14 -0.92 14.26 17.11
CA SER A 14 -0.71 12.82 17.24
C SER A 14 0.67 12.44 16.65
N PRO A 15 1.42 11.49 17.26
CA PRO A 15 2.61 10.94 16.63
C PRO A 15 2.31 10.26 15.27
N PHE A 16 1.05 9.91 15.02
CA PHE A 16 0.58 9.36 13.76
C PHE A 16 0.04 10.42 12.77
N ASP A 17 0.23 11.72 13.05
CA ASP A 17 -0.07 12.78 12.09
C ASP A 17 0.94 12.71 10.94
N ILE A 18 0.43 12.54 9.72
CA ILE A 18 1.26 12.38 8.52
C ILE A 18 2.18 13.56 8.25
N GLY A 19 1.79 14.76 8.65
CA GLY A 19 2.63 15.95 8.52
C GLY A 19 3.85 15.93 9.43
N LEU A 20 3.85 15.16 10.51
CA LEU A 20 5.03 15.06 11.37
C LEU A 20 6.11 14.12 10.83
N VAL A 21 5.73 13.20 9.92
CA VAL A 21 6.58 12.09 9.51
C VAL A 21 6.83 12.01 8.01
N PHE A 22 6.10 12.75 7.16
CA PHE A 22 6.17 12.58 5.70
C PHE A 22 7.60 12.73 5.13
N ASP A 23 8.43 13.57 5.75
CA ASP A 23 9.84 13.74 5.37
C ASP A 23 10.75 12.60 5.88
N GLU A 24 10.37 11.92 6.95
CA GLU A 24 11.21 10.91 7.64
C GLU A 24 10.76 9.46 7.36
N ILE A 25 9.54 9.26 6.86
CA ILE A 25 8.90 7.95 6.69
C ILE A 25 9.64 7.01 5.72
N HIS A 26 10.51 7.55 4.89
CA HIS A 26 11.39 6.78 4.02
C HIS A 26 12.44 5.98 4.81
N ASN A 27 12.81 6.43 6.01
CA ASN A 27 13.75 5.77 6.90
C ASN A 27 13.09 4.75 7.84
N TYR A 28 11.76 4.63 7.82
CA TYR A 28 11.06 3.70 8.70
C TYR A 28 11.34 2.26 8.29
N SER A 29 11.59 1.41 9.30
CA SER A 29 11.57 -0.04 9.13
C SER A 29 10.18 -0.50 8.64
N PRO A 30 10.08 -1.71 8.06
CA PRO A 30 8.78 -2.29 7.69
C PRO A 30 7.78 -2.30 8.85
N HIS A 31 8.19 -2.66 10.07
CA HIS A 31 7.28 -2.67 11.22
C HIS A 31 6.75 -1.27 11.57
N GLN A 32 7.63 -0.26 11.63
CA GLN A 32 7.23 1.12 11.88
C GLN A 32 6.31 1.66 10.77
N LYS A 33 6.60 1.33 9.51
CA LYS A 33 5.76 1.75 8.37
C LYS A 33 4.38 1.10 8.44
N LEU A 34 4.28 -0.17 8.82
CA LEU A 34 3.00 -0.85 9.03
C LEU A 34 2.22 -0.19 10.17
N GLU A 35 2.85 -0.03 11.34
CA GLU A 35 2.25 0.60 12.50
C GLU A 35 1.70 1.98 12.16
N PHE A 36 2.48 2.80 11.44
CA PHE A 36 2.03 4.12 11.00
C PHE A 36 0.84 4.06 10.05
N VAL A 37 0.89 3.19 9.03
CA VAL A 37 -0.18 3.07 8.03
C VAL A 37 -1.49 2.58 8.65
N GLU A 38 -1.43 1.74 9.68
CA GLU A 38 -2.61 1.22 10.39
C GLU A 38 -3.19 2.24 11.38
N ASN A 39 -2.33 3.07 11.99
CA ASN A 39 -2.71 4.01 13.03
C ASN A 39 -2.70 5.48 12.60
N VAL A 40 -2.57 5.75 11.28
CA VAL A 40 -2.55 7.11 10.73
C VAL A 40 -3.66 7.94 11.37
N TRP A 41 -3.28 9.10 11.91
CA TRP A 41 -4.22 9.92 12.66
C TRP A 41 -5.36 10.40 11.75
N LYS A 42 -6.57 10.39 12.29
CA LYS A 42 -7.77 10.89 11.63
C LYS A 42 -8.47 11.88 12.56
N PRO A 43 -8.95 13.02 12.02
CA PRO A 43 -9.77 13.93 12.81
C PRO A 43 -11.05 13.23 13.27
N GLY A 44 -11.45 13.48 14.52
CA GLY A 44 -12.73 13.00 15.05
C GLY A 44 -13.92 13.66 14.33
N GLU A 45 -15.12 13.10 14.51
CA GLU A 45 -16.33 13.60 13.83
C GLU A 45 -16.65 15.07 14.14
N LEU A 46 -16.32 15.51 15.36
CA LEU A 46 -16.53 16.87 15.85
C LEU A 46 -15.28 17.76 15.72
N PHE A 47 -14.26 17.31 14.96
CA PHE A 47 -13.05 18.10 14.78
C PHE A 47 -13.37 19.41 14.03
N ASP A 48 -12.98 20.54 14.62
CA ASP A 48 -13.15 21.84 13.97
C ASP A 48 -11.95 22.15 13.07
N PHE A 49 -12.19 22.04 11.76
CA PHE A 49 -11.16 22.33 10.75
C PHE A 49 -10.90 23.84 10.66
N PRO A 50 -9.62 24.27 10.71
CA PRO A 50 -9.25 25.67 10.55
C PRO A 50 -9.86 26.30 9.29
N VAL A 51 -10.30 27.55 9.44
CA VAL A 51 -10.82 28.34 8.32
C VAL A 51 -9.70 29.21 7.77
N SER A 52 -9.55 29.17 6.44
CA SER A 52 -8.63 30.02 5.69
C SER A 52 -9.39 30.89 4.69
N MET A 53 -8.88 32.09 4.43
CA MET A 53 -9.41 32.94 3.37
C MET A 53 -8.77 32.59 2.03
N GLU A 54 -9.61 32.25 1.05
CA GLU A 54 -9.17 31.92 -0.30
C GLU A 54 -10.06 32.64 -1.33
N ASN A 55 -9.45 33.48 -2.17
CA ASN A 55 -10.18 34.24 -3.20
C ASN A 55 -11.40 34.98 -2.62
N GLY A 56 -11.24 35.60 -1.45
CA GLY A 56 -12.31 36.33 -0.75
C GLY A 56 -13.38 35.46 -0.08
N LYS A 57 -13.18 34.14 0.01
CA LYS A 57 -14.15 33.20 0.61
C LYS A 57 -13.53 32.44 1.78
N CYS A 58 -14.30 32.27 2.85
CA CYS A 58 -13.95 31.37 3.95
C CYS A 58 -14.01 29.92 3.45
N ARG A 59 -12.89 29.21 3.53
CA ARG A 59 -12.80 27.79 3.17
C ARG A 59 -12.14 27.01 4.28
N LYS A 60 -12.51 25.74 4.40
CA LYS A 60 -11.89 24.77 5.29
C LYS A 60 -11.86 23.41 4.62
N PHE A 61 -11.06 22.50 5.17
CA PHE A 61 -11.11 21.10 4.80
C PHE A 61 -12.53 20.54 4.98
N VAL A 62 -12.97 19.68 4.06
CA VAL A 62 -14.29 19.04 4.11
C VAL A 62 -14.13 17.59 4.56
N SER A 63 -14.62 17.25 5.75
CA SER A 63 -14.50 15.91 6.37
C SER A 63 -14.98 14.77 5.45
N GLY A 64 -16.00 15.01 4.64
CA GLY A 64 -16.51 14.06 3.65
C GLY A 64 -15.46 13.58 2.64
N TRP A 65 -14.38 14.33 2.41
CA TRP A 65 -13.28 13.89 1.56
C TRP A 65 -12.54 12.67 2.12
N LEU A 66 -12.44 12.51 3.44
CA LEU A 66 -11.82 11.32 4.05
C LEU A 66 -12.61 10.05 3.74
N LYS A 67 -13.95 10.15 3.66
CA LYS A 67 -14.82 9.03 3.26
C LYS A 67 -14.72 8.76 1.75
N ARG A 68 -14.66 9.82 0.94
CA ARG A 68 -14.60 9.72 -0.53
C ARG A 68 -13.24 9.24 -1.05
N PHE A 69 -12.15 9.58 -0.36
CA PHE A 69 -10.78 9.26 -0.77
C PHE A 69 -10.07 8.51 0.37
N PRO A 70 -10.17 7.17 0.45
CA PRO A 70 -9.62 6.40 1.58
C PRO A 70 -8.10 6.50 1.77
N TRP A 71 -7.37 6.96 0.75
CA TRP A 71 -5.93 7.23 0.79
C TRP A 71 -5.57 8.60 1.34
N LEU A 72 -6.56 9.47 1.57
CA LEU A 72 -6.37 10.84 2.02
C LEU A 72 -6.15 10.88 3.53
N ALA A 73 -5.05 11.49 3.94
CA ALA A 73 -4.74 11.78 5.34
C ALA A 73 -4.72 13.29 5.54
N TYR A 74 -5.42 13.77 6.56
CA TYR A 74 -5.36 15.16 6.98
C TYR A 74 -4.29 15.31 8.09
N SER A 75 -3.48 16.34 7.98
CA SER A 75 -2.50 16.74 8.98
C SER A 75 -3.02 17.97 9.71
N LYS A 76 -3.22 17.84 11.02
CA LYS A 76 -3.48 18.97 11.92
C LYS A 76 -2.27 19.91 11.92
N TYR A 77 -1.06 19.35 11.90
CA TYR A 77 0.17 20.11 11.97
C TYR A 77 0.29 21.14 10.84
N PHE A 78 -0.15 20.81 9.63
CA PHE A 78 -0.05 21.72 8.46
C PHE A 78 -1.36 22.41 8.05
N ASP A 79 -2.49 22.09 8.68
CA ASP A 79 -3.82 22.29 8.08
C ASP A 79 -3.82 21.87 6.60
N GLY A 80 -3.45 20.61 6.37
CA GLY A 80 -3.01 20.16 5.06
C GLY A 80 -3.35 18.71 4.80
N ALA A 81 -3.61 18.37 3.54
CA ALA A 81 -3.91 16.99 3.16
C ALA A 81 -2.74 16.34 2.41
N PHE A 82 -2.57 15.04 2.62
CA PHE A 82 -1.54 14.20 2.00
C PHE A 82 -2.18 12.91 1.46
N CYS A 83 -1.50 12.27 0.51
CA CYS A 83 -1.83 10.91 0.10
C CYS A 83 -0.96 9.93 0.88
N LEU A 84 -1.56 9.17 1.79
CA LEU A 84 -0.86 8.20 2.64
C LEU A 84 -0.05 7.20 1.82
N ALA A 85 -0.66 6.63 0.78
CA ALA A 85 0.01 5.67 -0.08
C ALA A 85 1.24 6.28 -0.75
N CYS A 86 1.09 7.46 -1.37
CA CYS A 86 2.18 8.15 -2.04
C CYS A 86 3.31 8.52 -1.07
N VAL A 87 2.97 9.05 0.11
CA VAL A 87 3.97 9.41 1.14
C VAL A 87 4.77 8.18 1.58
N CYS A 88 4.10 7.04 1.82
CA CYS A 88 4.77 5.84 2.32
C CYS A 88 5.53 5.04 1.23
N PHE A 89 5.03 5.01 0.00
CA PHE A 89 5.45 4.07 -1.06
C PHE A 89 5.71 4.73 -2.42
N GLY A 90 5.63 6.06 -2.50
CA GLY A 90 5.92 6.80 -3.71
C GLY A 90 7.40 6.68 -4.05
N VAL A 91 7.71 5.90 -5.07
CA VAL A 91 9.05 5.87 -5.67
C VAL A 91 9.15 7.04 -6.65
N GLN A 92 10.22 7.83 -6.54
CA GLN A 92 10.52 8.84 -7.54
C GLN A 92 11.02 8.14 -8.81
N CYS A 93 10.11 7.73 -9.68
CA CYS A 93 10.46 7.30 -11.03
C CYS A 93 10.94 8.53 -11.82
N GLY A 94 12.11 8.40 -12.46
CA GLY A 94 12.81 9.49 -13.14
C GLY A 94 11.99 10.23 -14.22
N ARG A 95 12.54 11.38 -14.63
CA ARG A 95 12.05 12.44 -15.55
C ARG A 95 10.93 13.37 -15.04
N ASN A 96 10.08 12.97 -14.09
CA ASN A 96 8.97 13.83 -13.60
C ASN A 96 8.90 14.02 -12.07
N ALA A 97 9.96 13.68 -11.32
CA ALA A 97 10.04 13.83 -9.86
C ALA A 97 9.76 15.26 -9.34
N ASN A 98 9.87 16.25 -10.23
CA ASN A 98 9.71 17.68 -9.95
C ASN A 98 8.24 18.16 -10.09
N LYS A 99 7.34 17.34 -10.66
CA LYS A 99 5.91 17.70 -10.84
C LYS A 99 4.99 17.21 -9.71
N LEU A 100 5.49 16.34 -8.83
CA LEU A 100 4.74 15.79 -7.71
C LEU A 100 5.18 16.44 -6.41
N ASP A 101 4.71 17.67 -6.22
CA ASP A 101 4.97 18.42 -5.00
C ASP A 101 3.83 18.19 -3.99
N LYS A 102 2.59 18.54 -4.37
CA LYS A 102 1.44 18.50 -3.45
C LYS A 102 0.86 17.10 -3.26
N LEU A 103 0.43 16.80 -2.03
CA LEU A 103 -0.01 15.50 -1.48
C LEU A 103 1.13 14.50 -1.16
N LEU A 104 2.37 14.80 -1.56
CA LEU A 104 3.53 13.92 -1.35
C LEU A 104 4.65 14.65 -0.60
N LYS A 105 5.27 15.65 -1.25
CA LYS A 105 6.39 16.44 -0.71
C LYS A 105 5.93 17.71 0.01
N SER A 106 4.68 18.10 -0.22
CA SER A 106 4.05 19.22 0.45
C SER A 106 2.55 18.99 0.63
N PRO A 107 1.94 19.58 1.67
CA PRO A 107 0.51 19.45 1.91
C PRO A 107 -0.33 20.14 0.82
N LEU A 108 -1.46 19.52 0.48
CA LEU A 108 -2.55 20.22 -0.20
C LEU A 108 -3.29 21.09 0.82
N THR A 109 -3.17 22.42 0.68
CA THR A 109 -3.76 23.42 1.59
C THR A 109 -4.74 24.37 0.90
N ASN A 110 -4.99 24.21 -0.41
CA ASN A 110 -5.93 25.05 -1.15
C ASN A 110 -7.28 24.34 -1.28
N TRP A 111 -8.24 24.73 -0.44
CA TRP A 111 -9.54 24.08 -0.33
C TRP A 111 -10.47 24.38 -1.51
N THR A 112 -10.31 25.52 -2.16
CA THR A 112 -11.07 25.95 -3.35
C THR A 112 -10.87 24.99 -4.51
N SER A 113 -9.65 24.47 -4.69
CA SER A 113 -9.33 23.52 -5.77
C SER A 113 -9.18 22.07 -5.30
N ALA A 114 -9.33 21.80 -3.99
CA ALA A 114 -9.01 20.52 -3.39
C ALA A 114 -9.83 19.37 -4.00
N ALA A 115 -11.16 19.49 -4.07
CA ALA A 115 -12.00 18.42 -4.62
C ALA A 115 -11.61 18.01 -6.05
N SER A 116 -11.30 18.98 -6.91
CA SER A 116 -10.83 18.70 -8.28
C SER A 116 -9.46 18.03 -8.28
N ARG A 117 -8.52 18.53 -7.49
CA ARG A 117 -7.16 17.95 -7.38
C ARG A 117 -7.18 16.52 -6.85
N LEU A 118 -7.96 16.26 -5.79
CA LEU A 118 -8.12 14.93 -5.22
C LEU A 118 -8.74 13.96 -6.22
N THR A 119 -9.79 14.40 -6.93
CA THR A 119 -10.44 13.60 -7.98
C THR A 119 -9.46 13.27 -9.11
N LYS A 120 -8.71 14.26 -9.62
CA LYS A 120 -7.69 14.04 -10.65
C LYS A 120 -6.57 13.13 -10.18
N HIS A 121 -6.16 13.22 -8.91
CA HIS A 121 -5.15 12.34 -8.32
C HIS A 121 -5.59 10.87 -8.32
N SER A 122 -6.86 10.60 -8.02
CA SER A 122 -7.41 9.23 -8.00
C SER A 122 -7.80 8.67 -9.37
N LEU A 123 -7.96 9.51 -10.41
CA LEU A 123 -8.54 9.14 -11.71
C LEU A 123 -7.59 8.36 -12.64
N GLY A 124 -6.78 7.43 -12.12
CA GLY A 124 -5.97 6.48 -12.90
C GLY A 124 -4.80 7.07 -13.71
N ASN A 125 -4.76 8.38 -13.95
CA ASN A 125 -3.69 9.03 -14.72
C ASN A 125 -2.47 9.41 -13.86
N CYS A 126 -2.55 9.25 -12.53
CA CYS A 126 -1.42 9.48 -11.63
C CYS A 126 -0.67 8.16 -11.41
N GLU A 127 0.38 7.93 -12.21
CA GLU A 127 1.19 6.70 -12.14
C GLU A 127 1.74 6.44 -10.74
N ILE A 128 2.24 7.48 -10.06
CA ILE A 128 2.75 7.36 -8.69
C ILE A 128 1.65 6.94 -7.73
N HIS A 129 0.45 7.52 -7.82
CA HIS A 129 -0.66 7.14 -6.97
C HIS A 129 -1.01 5.67 -7.15
N ASN A 130 -1.19 5.22 -8.40
CA ASN A 130 -1.55 3.84 -8.70
C ASN A 130 -0.48 2.87 -8.21
N PHE A 131 0.79 3.14 -8.51
CA PHE A 131 1.91 2.34 -8.04
C PHE A 131 1.93 2.26 -6.51
N SER A 132 1.83 3.41 -5.84
CA SER A 132 1.91 3.50 -4.39
C SER A 132 0.73 2.79 -3.70
N MET A 133 -0.47 2.86 -4.29
CA MET A 133 -1.64 2.13 -3.80
C MET A 133 -1.44 0.62 -3.90
N THR A 134 -0.94 0.14 -5.05
CA THR A 134 -0.60 -1.28 -5.24
C THR A 134 0.47 -1.72 -4.26
N ALA A 135 1.57 -0.97 -4.15
CA ALA A 135 2.68 -1.25 -3.23
C ALA A 135 2.22 -1.28 -1.77
N MET A 136 1.38 -0.33 -1.34
CA MET A 136 0.83 -0.31 0.01
C MET A 136 -0.05 -1.53 0.30
N ASN A 137 -0.90 -1.93 -0.64
CA ASN A 137 -1.79 -3.09 -0.48
C ASN A 137 -0.98 -4.40 -0.43
N ASP A 138 0.03 -4.52 -1.28
CA ASP A 138 0.94 -5.67 -1.30
C ASP A 138 1.75 -5.75 -0.02
N PHE A 139 2.29 -4.62 0.43
CA PHE A 139 3.01 -4.51 1.69
C PHE A 139 2.14 -4.95 2.89
N LYS A 140 0.92 -4.43 3.02
CA LYS A 140 -0.01 -4.85 4.09
C LYS A 140 -0.25 -6.35 4.06
N ARG A 141 -0.50 -6.91 2.87
CA ARG A 141 -0.75 -8.35 2.70
C ARG A 141 0.48 -9.19 3.09
N MET A 142 1.68 -8.75 2.73
CA MET A 142 2.93 -9.44 3.10
C MET A 142 3.16 -9.41 4.61
N MET A 143 2.93 -8.26 5.25
CA MET A 143 3.11 -8.12 6.69
C MET A 143 2.07 -8.92 7.49
N GLN A 144 0.81 -8.95 7.05
CA GLN A 144 -0.27 -9.70 7.71
C GLN A 144 -0.12 -11.21 7.62
N ARG A 145 0.46 -11.72 6.51
CA ARG A 145 0.66 -13.17 6.34
C ARG A 145 1.81 -13.73 7.16
N GLY A 146 2.59 -12.86 7.84
CA GLY A 146 3.97 -13.15 8.21
C GLY A 146 4.77 -13.27 6.92
N ALA A 147 5.88 -12.55 6.80
CA ALA A 147 6.76 -12.75 5.66
C ALA A 147 7.20 -14.21 5.67
N VAL A 148 6.61 -15.06 4.82
CA VAL A 148 7.12 -16.42 4.59
C VAL A 148 8.51 -16.19 4.00
N PRO A 149 9.58 -16.52 4.74
CA PRO A 149 10.93 -16.27 4.29
C PRO A 149 11.13 -16.95 2.91
N ILE A 150 11.92 -16.34 2.03
CA ILE A 150 12.11 -16.83 0.64
C ILE A 150 12.53 -18.31 0.61
N ASP A 151 13.29 -18.74 1.62
CA ASP A 151 13.68 -20.12 1.89
C ASP A 151 12.49 -21.07 2.13
N GLN A 152 11.43 -20.62 2.82
CA GLN A 152 10.20 -21.41 2.96
C GLN A 152 9.40 -21.48 1.66
N GLN A 153 9.40 -20.43 0.83
CA GLN A 153 8.78 -20.49 -0.50
C GLN A 153 9.49 -21.50 -1.40
N LEU A 154 10.82 -21.48 -1.41
CA LEU A 154 11.63 -22.44 -2.14
C LEU A 154 11.39 -23.88 -1.62
N ASN A 155 11.31 -24.06 -0.30
CA ASN A 155 11.02 -25.35 0.30
C ASN A 155 9.63 -25.87 -0.13
N ASN A 156 8.60 -25.03 -0.16
CA ASN A 156 7.26 -25.41 -0.62
C ASN A 156 7.26 -25.90 -2.09
N ILE A 157 8.01 -25.23 -2.97
CA ILE A 157 8.16 -25.65 -4.38
C ILE A 157 8.85 -27.01 -4.47
N VAL A 158 9.92 -27.21 -3.70
CA VAL A 158 10.65 -28.49 -3.62
C VAL A 158 9.73 -29.61 -3.10
N GLN A 159 8.95 -29.36 -2.04
CA GLN A 159 8.01 -30.34 -1.50
C GLN A 159 6.91 -30.71 -2.51
N GLN A 160 6.37 -29.73 -3.24
CA GLN A 160 5.40 -30.00 -4.32
C GLN A 160 6.01 -30.86 -5.43
N GLN A 161 7.26 -30.60 -5.82
CA GLN A 161 7.93 -31.40 -6.84
C GLN A 161 8.17 -32.84 -6.37
N ILE A 162 8.59 -33.03 -5.11
CA ILE A 162 8.76 -34.37 -4.52
C ILE A 162 7.42 -35.13 -4.51
N ALA A 163 6.34 -34.48 -4.08
CA ALA A 163 5.01 -35.09 -4.06
C ALA A 163 4.55 -35.52 -5.46
N ARG A 164 4.74 -34.64 -6.46
CA ARG A 164 4.42 -34.94 -7.87
C ARG A 164 5.24 -36.11 -8.40
N ASN A 165 6.55 -36.13 -8.12
CA ASN A 165 7.43 -37.22 -8.54
C ASN A 165 7.01 -38.55 -7.90
N ARG A 166 6.58 -38.56 -6.64
CA ARG A 166 6.05 -39.76 -5.96
C ARG A 166 4.81 -40.31 -6.64
N GLU A 167 3.86 -39.46 -7.03
CA GLU A 167 2.66 -39.90 -7.75
C GLU A 167 2.98 -40.45 -9.15
N ILE A 168 3.91 -39.82 -9.88
CA ILE A 168 4.39 -40.33 -11.17
C ILE A 168 5.03 -41.71 -11.01
N LEU A 169 5.96 -41.86 -10.06
CA LEU A 169 6.62 -43.14 -9.79
C LEU A 169 5.62 -44.23 -9.42
N LYS A 170 4.64 -43.92 -8.57
CA LYS A 170 3.57 -44.85 -8.20
C LYS A 170 2.75 -45.30 -9.40
N SER A 171 2.46 -44.40 -10.34
CA SER A 171 1.79 -44.75 -11.59
C SER A 171 2.66 -45.65 -12.48
N LEU A 172 3.95 -45.34 -12.63
CA LEU A 172 4.88 -46.16 -13.41
C LEU A 172 5.02 -47.57 -12.84
N PHE A 173 5.14 -47.70 -11.51
CA PHE A 173 5.19 -49.01 -10.87
C PHE A 173 3.92 -49.83 -11.11
N LYS A 174 2.74 -49.21 -11.04
CA LYS A 174 1.47 -49.88 -11.38
C LYS A 174 1.46 -50.36 -12.83
N THR A 175 1.93 -49.54 -13.76
CA THR A 175 2.03 -49.90 -15.18
C THR A 175 3.00 -51.06 -15.40
N ILE A 176 4.19 -51.04 -14.79
CA ILE A 176 5.18 -52.11 -14.90
C ILE A 176 4.63 -53.43 -14.35
N ILE A 177 3.99 -53.40 -13.16
CA ILE A 177 3.37 -54.57 -12.56
C ILE A 177 2.25 -55.12 -13.45
N PHE A 178 1.43 -54.24 -14.03
CA PHE A 178 0.36 -54.63 -14.95
C PHE A 178 0.93 -55.29 -16.21
N CYS A 179 1.90 -54.65 -16.87
CA CYS A 179 2.57 -55.18 -18.06
C CYS A 179 3.30 -56.51 -17.79
N GLY A 180 3.90 -56.68 -16.61
CA GLY A 180 4.56 -57.92 -16.19
C GLY A 180 3.60 -59.08 -15.92
N LYS A 181 2.38 -58.79 -15.44
CA LYS A 181 1.33 -59.81 -15.24
C LYS A 181 0.69 -60.28 -16.55
N THR A 182 0.61 -59.39 -17.54
CA THR A 182 0.04 -59.72 -18.86
C THR A 182 0.98 -60.58 -19.71
N THR A 183 2.30 -60.43 -19.57
CA THR A 183 3.31 -61.26 -20.27
C THR A 183 3.44 -62.66 -19.69
N SER A 184 3.08 -62.89 -18.43
CA SER A 184 3.00 -64.24 -17.84
C SER A 184 1.76 -65.04 -18.27
N HIS A 185 0.73 -64.40 -18.85
CA HIS A 185 -0.47 -65.08 -19.35
C HIS A 185 -0.48 -65.34 -20.86
N SER A 186 0.39 -64.70 -21.64
CA SER A 186 0.50 -64.92 -23.10
C SER A 186 1.50 -66.01 -23.50
N GLY A 187 2.06 -66.75 -22.53
CA GLY A 187 3.04 -67.83 -22.76
C GLY A 187 2.52 -69.26 -22.54
N ALA A 188 1.23 -69.46 -22.25
CA ALA A 188 0.67 -70.76 -21.84
C ALA A 188 -0.37 -71.37 -22.79
N GLU A 189 -0.47 -70.89 -24.03
CA GLU A 189 -1.27 -71.54 -25.09
C GLU A 189 -0.40 -71.68 -26.34
N ARG A 190 0.30 -72.83 -26.43
CA ARG A 190 0.78 -73.44 -27.67
C ARG A 190 0.38 -74.90 -27.67
#